data_AF-A0AAD4HG72-F1
#
_entry.id   AF-A0AAD4HG72-F1
#
_cell.length_a   1.000
_cell.length_b   1.000
_cell.length_c   1.000
_cell.angle_alpha   90.00
_cell.angle_beta   90.00
_cell.angle_gamma   90.00
#
_symmetry.space_group_name_H-M   'P 1'
#
loop_
_entity.id
_entity.type
_entity.pdbx_description
1 polymer ?
#
loop_
_entity_poly.entity_id
_entity_poly.type
_entity_poly.pdbx_seq_one_letter_code
_entity_poly.pdbx_strand_id
1 'polypeptide(L)'
;MSHTIVRKYVATTPGLDEARARPSTIRDKRFENQTLRNRDELMYIDVCQAMNTGDIGRVEASFLPWIYIFKATGKHKYASQMTRFLVNLQFNWPEKLR
;
A
#
# COMPACT_ATOMS: atom_id res chain seq x y z
N MET A 1 -20.54 6.17 -9.36
CA MET A 1 -20.37 4.75 -9.70
C MET A 1 -19.00 4.22 -9.26
N SER A 2 -17.88 4.85 -9.65
CA SER A 2 -16.50 4.45 -9.27
C SER A 2 -16.28 4.38 -7.75
N HIS A 3 -16.69 5.40 -6.98
CA HIS A 3 -16.51 5.42 -5.52
C HIS A 3 -17.21 4.26 -4.81
N THR A 4 -18.39 3.85 -5.29
CA THR A 4 -19.15 2.73 -4.73
C THR A 4 -18.41 1.40 -4.96
N ILE A 5 -17.80 1.24 -6.14
CA ILE A 5 -16.99 0.06 -6.47
C ILE A 5 -15.75 0.01 -5.57
N VAL A 6 -15.00 1.11 -5.47
CA VAL A 6 -13.82 1.18 -4.60
C VAL A 6 -14.19 0.88 -3.16
N ARG A 7 -15.23 1.52 -2.62
CA ARG A 7 -15.68 1.31 -1.23
C ARG A 7 -16.04 -0.15 -0.94
N LYS A 8 -16.60 -0.87 -1.92
CA LYS A 8 -17.04 -2.26 -1.74
C LYS A 8 -15.92 -3.27 -1.96
N TYR A 9 -15.08 -3.05 -2.97
CA TYR A 9 -14.14 -4.07 -3.47
C TYR A 9 -12.68 -3.80 -3.12
N VAL A 10 -12.35 -2.64 -2.55
CA VAL A 10 -10.99 -2.28 -2.12
C VAL A 10 -10.98 -2.18 -0.60
N ALA A 11 -10.05 -2.90 0.04
CA ALA A 11 -9.98 -2.91 1.49
C ALA A 11 -9.66 -1.52 2.06
N THR A 12 -10.48 -1.08 3.01
CA THR A 12 -10.21 0.03 3.93
C THR A 12 -10.17 -0.53 5.35
N THR A 13 -9.43 0.10 6.25
CA THR A 13 -9.33 -0.36 7.66
C THR A 13 -10.71 -0.54 8.30
N PRO A 14 -11.64 0.43 8.26
CA PRO A 14 -12.96 0.26 8.87
C PRO A 14 -13.76 -0.89 8.28
N GLY A 15 -13.81 -1.01 6.94
CA GLY A 15 -14.58 -2.07 6.29
C GLY A 15 -14.02 -3.47 6.54
N LEU A 16 -12.69 -3.60 6.66
CA LEU A 16 -12.05 -4.88 6.96
C LEU A 16 -12.23 -5.27 8.43
N ASP A 17 -12.16 -4.31 9.35
CA ASP A 17 -12.36 -4.55 10.78
C ASP A 17 -13.80 -4.99 11.07
N GLU A 18 -14.79 -4.33 10.46
CA GLU A 18 -16.19 -4.74 10.52
C GLU A 18 -16.41 -6.16 9.98
N ALA A 19 -15.76 -6.51 8.86
CA ALA A 19 -15.85 -7.86 8.30
C ALA A 19 -15.21 -8.90 9.24
N ARG A 20 -14.07 -8.56 9.85
CA ARG A 20 -13.32 -9.43 10.77
C ARG A 20 -14.01 -9.61 12.13
N ALA A 21 -14.80 -8.64 12.56
CA ALA A 21 -15.60 -8.71 13.79
C ALA A 21 -16.79 -9.68 13.68
N ARG A 22 -17.18 -10.09 12.46
CA ARG A 22 -18.29 -11.03 12.27
C ARG A 22 -17.93 -12.43 12.81
N PRO A 23 -18.91 -13.16 13.37
CA PRO A 23 -18.75 -14.56 13.72
C PRO A 23 -18.22 -15.40 12.56
N SER A 24 -17.38 -16.39 12.85
CA SER A 24 -16.74 -17.26 11.85
C SER A 24 -17.74 -17.98 10.94
N THR A 25 -18.97 -18.22 11.42
CA THR A 25 -20.07 -18.86 10.68
C THR A 25 -20.63 -18.00 9.54
N ILE A 26 -20.49 -16.68 9.62
CA ILE A 26 -21.01 -15.72 8.61
C ILE A 26 -19.91 -14.85 7.99
N ARG A 27 -18.65 -15.08 8.37
CA ARG A 27 -17.50 -14.31 7.91
C ARG A 27 -16.99 -14.85 6.58
N ASP A 28 -17.03 -14.02 5.54
CA ASP A 28 -16.50 -14.36 4.22
C ASP A 28 -15.00 -13.99 4.10
N LYS A 29 -14.16 -14.92 4.54
CA LYS A 29 -12.70 -14.77 4.45
C LYS A 29 -12.19 -14.68 3.01
N ARG A 30 -12.90 -15.26 2.03
CA ARG A 30 -12.48 -15.20 0.61
C ARG A 30 -12.67 -13.79 0.10
N PHE A 31 -13.81 -13.18 0.39
CA PHE A 31 -14.08 -11.79 0.05
C PHE A 31 -13.09 -10.83 0.74
N GLU A 32 -12.81 -11.02 2.02
CA GLU A 32 -11.79 -10.22 2.73
C GLU A 32 -10.41 -10.28 2.08
N ASN A 33 -9.96 -11.48 1.72
CA ASN A 33 -8.66 -11.65 1.05
C ASN A 33 -8.67 -11.00 -0.34
N GLN A 34 -9.80 -11.07 -1.06
CA GLN A 34 -9.92 -10.43 -2.37
C GLN A 34 -9.88 -8.90 -2.26
N THR A 35 -10.54 -8.30 -1.27
CA THR A 35 -10.51 -6.84 -1.11
C THR A 35 -9.13 -6.32 -0.69
N LEU A 36 -8.39 -7.09 0.11
CA LEU A 36 -6.98 -6.83 0.43
C LEU A 36 -6.10 -6.89 -0.82
N ARG A 37 -6.26 -7.95 -1.62
CA ARG A 37 -5.54 -8.11 -2.88
C ARG A 37 -5.81 -6.95 -3.85
N ASN A 38 -7.07 -6.55 -4.01
CA ASN A 38 -7.44 -5.44 -4.87
C ASN A 38 -6.78 -4.13 -4.44
N ARG A 39 -6.68 -3.86 -3.13
CA ARG A 39 -5.96 -2.69 -2.59
C ARG A 39 -4.48 -2.75 -2.99
N ASP A 40 -3.83 -3.89 -2.80
CA ASP A 40 -2.40 -4.04 -3.07
C ASP A 40 -2.09 -3.98 -4.57
N GLU A 41 -2.93 -4.57 -5.42
CA GLU A 41 -2.83 -4.50 -6.88
C GLU A 41 -3.05 -3.08 -7.41
N LEU A 42 -3.98 -2.31 -6.81
CA LEU A 42 -4.16 -0.90 -7.17
C LEU A 42 -2.94 -0.06 -6.80
N MET A 43 -2.33 -0.29 -5.62
CA MET A 43 -1.07 0.38 -5.26
C MET A 43 0.07 0.03 -6.21
N TYR A 44 0.09 -1.19 -6.76
CA TYR A 44 1.04 -1.61 -7.78
C TYR A 44 0.84 -0.90 -9.12
N ILE A 45 -0.40 -0.86 -9.61
CA ILE A 45 -0.72 -0.14 -10.85
C ILE A 45 -0.36 1.34 -10.72
N ASP A 46 -0.67 1.95 -9.58
CA ASP A 46 -0.36 3.34 -9.25
C ASP A 46 1.16 3.61 -9.36
N VAL A 47 1.98 2.88 -8.60
CA VAL A 47 3.43 3.10 -8.60
C VAL A 47 4.05 2.83 -9.97
N CYS A 48 3.58 1.81 -10.69
CA CYS A 48 4.06 1.54 -12.05
C CYS A 48 3.73 2.69 -13.00
N GLN A 49 2.52 3.24 -12.94
CA GLN A 49 2.14 4.37 -13.76
C GLN A 49 2.97 5.60 -13.40
N ALA A 50 3.16 5.90 -12.12
CA ALA A 50 3.98 7.01 -11.66
C ALA A 50 5.43 6.91 -12.14
N MET A 51 6.04 5.72 -12.04
CA MET A 51 7.38 5.45 -12.55
C MET A 51 7.46 5.66 -14.07
N ASN A 52 6.48 5.14 -14.82
CA ASN A 52 6.46 5.25 -16.28
C ASN A 52 6.29 6.69 -16.77
N THR A 53 5.57 7.53 -16.03
CA THR A 53 5.41 8.95 -16.39
C THR A 53 6.48 9.86 -15.79
N GLY A 54 7.40 9.32 -14.99
CA GLY A 54 8.43 10.10 -14.30
C GLY A 54 7.90 10.97 -13.17
N ASP A 55 6.72 10.67 -12.62
CA ASP A 55 6.16 11.38 -11.45
C ASP A 55 6.83 10.87 -10.16
N ILE A 56 8.03 11.38 -9.90
CA ILE A 56 8.86 10.94 -8.76
C ILE A 56 8.23 11.27 -7.41
N GLY A 57 7.48 12.38 -7.31
CA GLY A 57 6.77 12.73 -6.07
C GLY A 57 5.72 11.67 -5.70
N ARG A 58 4.98 11.16 -6.69
CA ARG A 58 4.03 10.06 -6.49
C ARG A 58 4.70 8.72 -6.21
N VAL A 59 5.85 8.44 -6.84
CA VAL A 59 6.67 7.27 -6.53
C VAL A 59 7.12 7.30 -5.07
N GLU A 60 7.67 8.42 -4.61
CA GLU A 60 8.10 8.60 -3.21
C GLU A 60 6.92 8.42 -2.24
N ALA A 61 5.77 9.03 -2.52
CA ALA A 61 4.57 8.91 -1.69
C ALA A 61 4.10 7.44 -1.52
N SER A 62 4.43 6.56 -2.48
CA SER A 62 4.12 5.14 -2.41
C SER A 62 5.10 4.32 -1.54
N PHE A 63 6.26 4.85 -1.14
CA PHE A 63 7.30 4.05 -0.49
C PHE A 63 6.88 3.47 0.86
N LEU A 64 6.16 4.23 1.68
CA LEU A 64 5.77 3.77 3.01
C LEU A 64 4.91 2.49 2.99
N PRO A 65 3.80 2.41 2.21
CA PRO A 65 3.03 1.16 2.13
C PRO A 65 3.86 0.00 1.54
N TRP A 66 4.71 0.25 0.55
CA TRP A 66 5.60 -0.78 -0.01
C TRP A 66 6.63 -1.30 0.99
N ILE A 67 7.21 -0.44 1.82
CA ILE A 67 8.10 -0.82 2.92
C ILE A 67 7.39 -1.80 3.86
N TYR A 68 6.15 -1.50 4.26
CA TYR A 68 5.39 -2.38 5.14
C TYR A 68 5.06 -3.72 4.50
N ILE A 69 4.64 -3.73 3.22
CA ILE A 69 4.40 -4.96 2.47
C ILE A 69 5.68 -5.81 2.43
N PHE A 70 6.80 -5.24 1.99
CA PHE A 70 8.07 -5.99 1.91
C PHE A 70 8.56 -6.49 3.25
N LYS A 71 8.36 -5.72 4.33
CA LYS A 71 8.70 -6.17 5.69
C LYS A 71 7.85 -7.36 6.10
N ALA A 72 6.53 -7.29 5.88
CA ALA A 72 5.58 -8.34 6.23
C ALA A 72 5.78 -9.63 5.42
N THR A 73 6.17 -9.54 4.16
CA THR A 73 6.35 -10.70 3.27
C THR A 73 7.78 -11.26 3.25
N GLY A 74 8.64 -10.89 4.21
CA GLY A 74 10.02 -11.41 4.32
C GLY A 74 11.00 -10.85 3.28
N LYS A 75 10.62 -9.81 2.53
CA LYS A 75 11.45 -9.15 1.51
C LYS A 75 12.34 -8.08 2.14
N HIS A 76 13.08 -8.46 3.18
CA HIS A 76 13.79 -7.53 4.07
C HIS A 76 14.84 -6.66 3.36
N LYS A 77 15.52 -7.17 2.32
CA LYS A 77 16.46 -6.38 1.53
C LYS A 77 15.81 -5.12 0.96
N TYR A 78 14.62 -5.25 0.37
CA TYR A 78 13.91 -4.13 -0.25
C TYR A 78 13.39 -3.17 0.82
N ALA A 79 12.75 -3.71 1.87
CA ALA A 79 12.27 -2.90 2.99
C ALA A 79 13.40 -2.06 3.60
N SER A 80 14.54 -2.67 3.93
CA SER A 80 15.67 -1.95 4.54
C SER A 80 16.25 -0.87 3.63
N GLN A 81 16.39 -1.16 2.33
CA GLN A 81 16.91 -0.17 1.38
C GLN A 81 15.97 1.01 1.18
N MET A 82 14.66 0.74 1.02
CA MET A 82 13.65 1.78 0.87
C MET A 82 13.50 2.62 2.14
N THR A 83 13.51 2.00 3.32
CA THR A 83 13.50 2.73 4.61
C THR A 83 14.72 3.64 4.71
N ARG A 84 15.93 3.13 4.43
CA ARG A 84 17.15 3.93 4.47
C ARG A 84 17.09 5.11 3.50
N PHE A 85 16.62 4.89 2.28
CA PHE A 85 16.45 5.93 1.28
C PHE A 85 15.47 7.01 1.78
N LEU A 86 14.27 6.61 2.20
CA LEU A 86 13.23 7.53 2.64
C LEU A 86 13.67 8.35 3.87
N VAL A 87 14.33 7.72 4.84
CA VAL A 87 14.88 8.42 6.02
C VAL A 87 15.95 9.44 5.61
N ASN A 88 16.86 9.07 4.69
CA ASN A 88 17.87 10.01 4.22
C ASN A 88 17.27 11.20 3.50
N LEU A 89 16.34 10.95 2.57
CA LEU A 89 15.62 11.99 1.83
C LEU A 89 14.84 12.93 2.76
N GLN A 90 14.19 12.38 3.77
CA GLN A 90 13.28 13.14 4.64
C GLN A 90 13.99 13.86 5.78
N PHE A 91 15.14 13.39 6.24
CA PHE A 91 15.77 13.90 7.46
C PHE A 91 17.25 14.25 7.34
N ASN A 92 17.99 13.68 6.39
CA ASN A 92 19.45 13.83 6.34
C ASN A 92 19.94 14.64 5.14
N TRP A 93 19.21 14.67 4.03
CA TRP A 93 19.62 15.43 2.86
C TRP A 93 19.30 16.92 3.01
N PRO A 94 20.23 17.81 2.59
CA PRO A 94 19.97 19.23 2.51
C PRO A 94 18.72 19.51 1.69
N GLU A 95 17.96 20.54 2.05
CA GLU A 95 16.72 20.93 1.35
C GLU A 95 16.93 21.13 -0.17
N LYS A 96 18.12 21.56 -0.59
CA LYS A 96 18.47 21.72 -2.01
C LYS A 96 18.60 20.41 -2.80
N LEU A 97 18.67 19.27 -2.10
CA LEU A 97 18.81 17.92 -2.66
C LEU A 97 17.57 17.06 -2.39
N ARG A 98 16.51 17.66 -1.87
CA ARG A 98 15.22 17.06 -1.63
C ARG A 98 14.23 17.58 -2.66
#